data_AF-A0A9P7WQH9-F1
#
_entry.id   AF-A0A9P7WQH9-F1
#
_cell.length_a   1.000
_cell.length_b   1.000
_cell.length_c   1.000
_cell.angle_alpha   90.00
_cell.angle_beta   90.00
_cell.angle_gamma   90.00
#
_symmetry.space_group_name_H-M   'P 1'
#
loop_
_entity.id
_entity.type
_entity.pdbx_description
1 polymer ?
#
loop_
_entity_poly.entity_id
_entity_poly.type
_entity_poly.pdbx_seq_one_letter_code
_entity_poly.pdbx_strand_id
1 'polypeptide(L)'
;NLSEAWSISVGAAATLRGTPTLFAAGVVSNVYGIFRSDNGGSTWTQINDAAHGFLSTSGVIVCGDPRIYKRVYIGSGGRGIFYGN
;
A
#
# COMPACT_ATOMS: atom_id res chain seq x y z
N ASN A 1 -1.86 -1.93 -14.45
CA ASN A 1 -0.56 -2.24 -13.80
C ASN A 1 -0.07 -0.98 -13.09
N LEU A 2 0.83 -1.09 -12.10
CA LEU A 2 1.42 0.06 -11.40
C LEU A 2 2.32 0.84 -12.37
N SER A 3 1.99 2.11 -12.63
CA SER A 3 2.73 2.96 -13.56
C SER A 3 3.70 3.91 -12.86
N GLU A 4 3.45 4.24 -11.60
CA GLU A 4 4.31 5.08 -10.78
C GLU A 4 4.19 4.66 -9.32
N ALA A 5 5.30 4.76 -8.57
CA ALA A 5 5.34 4.49 -7.15
C ALA A 5 6.33 5.43 -6.46
N TRP A 6 5.84 6.21 -5.49
CA TRP A 6 6.70 7.05 -4.64
C TRP A 6 7.18 6.30 -3.40
N SER A 7 6.40 5.33 -2.94
CA SER A 7 6.77 4.46 -1.84
C SER A 7 6.27 3.04 -2.10
N ILE A 8 7.11 2.05 -1.83
CA ILE A 8 6.78 0.62 -1.89
C ILE A 8 7.31 -0.08 -0.65
N SER A 9 6.55 -1.04 -0.13
CA SER A 9 6.97 -1.87 1.01
C SER A 9 6.45 -3.29 0.90
N VAL A 10 7.08 -4.19 1.65
CA VAL A 10 6.71 -5.60 1.76
C VAL A 10 6.03 -5.83 3.10
N GLY A 11 4.99 -6.65 3.12
CA GLY A 11 4.30 -7.11 4.32
C GLY A 11 4.22 -8.63 4.41
N ALA A 12 3.54 -9.13 5.44
CA ALA A 12 3.35 -10.56 5.63
C ALA A 12 2.61 -11.20 4.45
N ALA A 13 2.99 -12.43 4.11
CA ALA A 13 2.23 -13.26 3.19
C ALA A 13 0.91 -13.75 3.84
N ALA A 14 -0.08 -14.10 3.01
CA ALA A 14 -1.35 -14.67 3.47
C ALA A 14 -1.19 -16.02 4.19
N THR A 15 -0.16 -16.77 3.80
CA THR A 15 0.15 -18.11 4.33
C THR A 15 1.64 -18.22 4.64
N LEU A 16 2.00 -19.15 5.52
CA LEU A 16 3.40 -19.46 5.81
C LEU A 16 4.12 -19.87 4.51
N ARG A 17 5.23 -19.19 4.19
CA ARG A 17 6.00 -19.35 2.93
C ARG A 17 5.27 -18.93 1.64
N GLY A 18 4.12 -18.25 1.75
CA GLY A 18 3.44 -17.67 0.60
C GLY A 18 4.15 -16.43 0.04
N THR A 19 3.63 -15.92 -1.07
CA THR A 19 4.11 -14.65 -1.67
C THR A 19 3.90 -13.50 -0.68
N PRO A 20 4.94 -12.72 -0.36
CA PRO A 20 4.79 -11.53 0.47
C PRO A 20 3.83 -10.53 -0.18
N THR A 21 3.00 -9.89 0.64
CA THR A 21 2.17 -8.78 0.16
C THR A 21 3.05 -7.58 -0.16
N LEU A 22 2.76 -6.89 -1.27
CA LEU A 22 3.34 -5.59 -1.59
C LEU A 22 2.32 -4.50 -1.30
N PHE A 23 2.79 -3.38 -0.76
CA PHE A 23 2.01 -2.14 -0.65
C PHE A 23 2.73 -1.03 -1.40
N ALA A 24 1.98 -0.19 -2.11
CA ALA A 24 2.54 0.94 -2.83
C ALA A 24 1.67 2.19 -2.68
N ALA A 25 2.28 3.35 -2.47
CA ALA A 25 1.67 4.65 -2.75
C ALA A 25 2.05 5.05 -4.18
N GLY A 26 1.07 5.14 -5.07
CA GLY A 26 1.36 5.22 -6.49
C GLY A 26 0.15 5.42 -7.38
N VAL A 27 0.31 5.05 -8.65
CA VAL A 27 -0.71 5.17 -9.70
C VAL A 27 -0.97 3.82 -10.36
N VAL A 28 -2.22 3.38 -10.35
CA VAL A 28 -2.67 2.18 -11.10
C VAL A 28 -3.84 2.59 -11.97
N SER A 29 -3.73 2.37 -13.29
CA SER A 29 -4.79 2.70 -14.25
C SER A 29 -5.26 4.16 -14.15
N ASN A 30 -4.32 5.10 -14.05
CA ASN A 30 -4.55 6.55 -13.86
C ASN A 30 -5.23 6.95 -12.54
N VAL A 31 -5.37 6.03 -11.57
CA VAL A 31 -5.90 6.32 -10.24
C VAL A 31 -4.76 6.44 -9.25
N TYR A 32 -4.71 7.57 -8.55
CA TYR A 32 -3.78 7.82 -7.45
C TYR A 32 -4.33 7.19 -6.16
N GLY A 33 -3.47 6.53 -5.40
CA GLY A 33 -3.89 5.95 -4.13
C GLY A 33 -2.85 5.06 -3.49
N ILE A 34 -3.31 4.31 -2.50
CA ILE A 34 -2.54 3.24 -1.87
C ILE A 34 -3.08 1.91 -2.36
N PHE A 35 -2.18 1.07 -2.84
CA PHE A 35 -2.51 -0.19 -3.47
C PHE A 35 -1.81 -1.35 -2.76
N ARG A 36 -2.46 -2.51 -2.77
CA ARG A 36 -1.93 -3.79 -2.30
C ARG A 36 -1.82 -4.77 -3.46
N SER A 37 -0.77 -5.57 -3.50
CA SER A 37 -0.65 -6.73 -4.36
C SER A 37 -0.33 -7.97 -3.54
N ASP A 38 -1.06 -9.06 -3.77
CA ASP A 38 -0.85 -10.36 -3.10
C ASP A 38 -0.18 -11.39 -4.05
N ASN A 39 0.22 -10.96 -5.25
CA ASN A 39 0.76 -11.81 -6.32
C ASN A 39 2.02 -11.23 -6.97
N GLY A 40 2.88 -10.62 -6.15
CA GLY A 40 4.19 -10.13 -6.58
C GLY A 40 4.12 -8.93 -7.53
N GLY A 41 3.07 -8.11 -7.44
CA GLY A 41 2.90 -6.92 -8.27
C GLY A 41 2.20 -7.17 -9.62
N SER A 42 1.70 -8.38 -9.87
CA SER A 42 1.00 -8.72 -11.11
C SER A 42 -0.36 -8.01 -11.22
N THR A 43 -1.10 -7.96 -10.12
CA THR A 43 -2.34 -7.16 -9.99
C THR A 43 -2.33 -6.34 -8.71
N TRP A 44 -3.10 -5.26 -8.70
CA TRP A 44 -3.12 -4.29 -7.62
C TRP A 44 -4.57 -3.97 -7.23
N THR A 45 -4.85 -3.96 -5.93
CA THR A 45 -6.14 -3.58 -5.34
C THR A 45 -5.96 -2.28 -4.59
N GLN A 46 -6.77 -1.26 -4.88
CA GLN A 46 -6.77 -0.03 -4.09
C GLN A 46 -7.33 -0.31 -2.70
N ILE A 47 -6.63 0.15 -1.66
CA ILE A 47 -7.00 -0.12 -0.25
C ILE A 47 -7.44 1.14 0.52
N ASN A 48 -7.36 2.31 -0.11
CA ASN A 48 -7.93 3.54 0.41
C ASN A 48 -9.13 3.98 -0.45
N ASP A 49 -9.95 4.88 0.07
CA ASP A 49 -11.09 5.47 -0.62
C ASP A 49 -11.06 7.01 -0.54
N ALA A 50 -12.10 7.66 -1.07
CA ALA A 50 -12.20 9.12 -1.10
C ALA A 50 -12.32 9.76 0.29
N ALA A 51 -12.91 9.06 1.28
CA ALA A 51 -13.01 9.53 2.65
C ALA A 51 -11.68 9.33 3.42
N HIS A 52 -10.89 8.34 3.00
CA HIS A 52 -9.60 7.96 3.59
C HIS A 52 -8.42 8.39 2.70
N GLY A 53 -8.38 9.68 2.36
CA GLY A 53 -7.28 10.31 1.64
C GLY A 53 -6.14 10.81 2.55
N PHE A 54 -4.91 10.82 2.02
CA PHE A 54 -3.69 11.17 2.76
C PHE A 54 -2.98 12.40 2.19
N LEU A 55 -3.75 13.43 1.84
CA LEU A 55 -3.27 14.62 1.12
C LEU A 55 -2.73 14.25 -0.27
N SER A 56 -1.43 14.37 -0.50
CA SER A 56 -0.78 13.98 -1.76
C SER A 56 -0.23 12.57 -1.66
N THR A 57 -0.62 11.69 -2.59
CA THR A 57 -0.07 10.33 -2.71
C THR A 57 1.46 10.33 -2.85
N SER A 58 2.03 11.35 -3.50
CA SER A 58 3.49 11.46 -3.64
C SER A 58 4.24 11.77 -2.35
N GLY A 59 3.54 12.26 -1.33
CA GLY A 59 4.09 12.50 0.01
C GLY A 59 3.85 11.35 0.99
N VAL A 60 3.22 10.26 0.54
CA VAL A 60 2.89 9.11 1.38
C VAL A 60 4.04 8.12 1.42
N ILE A 61 4.41 7.70 2.63
CA ILE A 61 5.28 6.54 2.87
C ILE A 61 4.44 5.38 3.41
N VAL A 62 4.62 4.19 2.85
CA VAL A 62 3.97 2.95 3.32
C VAL A 62 4.98 2.00 3.95
N CYS A 63 4.55 1.27 4.97
CA CYS A 63 5.31 0.20 5.60
C CYS A 63 4.38 -0.98 5.92
N GLY A 64 4.53 -2.10 5.23
CA GLY A 64 3.82 -3.34 5.53
C GLY A 64 4.27 -3.96 6.85
N ASP A 65 3.35 -4.57 7.61
CA ASP A 65 3.73 -5.36 8.79
C ASP A 65 4.17 -6.76 8.34
N PRO A 66 5.41 -7.21 8.63
CA PRO A 66 5.87 -8.54 8.24
C PRO A 66 5.22 -9.68 9.05
N ARG A 67 4.43 -9.36 10.08
CA ARG A 67 3.80 -10.36 10.98
C ARG A 67 2.30 -10.50 10.78
N ILE A 68 1.64 -9.49 10.22
CA ILE A 68 0.17 -9.44 10.12
C ILE A 68 -0.22 -9.21 8.67
N TYR A 69 -0.87 -10.21 8.07
CA TYR A 69 -1.33 -10.15 6.68
C TYR A 69 -2.24 -8.94 6.47
N LYS A 70 -2.03 -8.24 5.35
CA LYS A 70 -2.72 -7.01 4.92
C LYS A 70 -2.49 -5.76 5.78
N ARG A 71 -1.78 -5.84 6.91
CA ARG A 71 -1.49 -4.64 7.70
C ARG A 71 -0.47 -3.74 7.00
N VAL A 72 -0.79 -2.46 6.92
CA VAL A 72 0.09 -1.40 6.44
C VAL A 72 0.01 -0.18 7.35
N TYR A 73 1.15 0.44 7.61
CA TYR A 73 1.28 1.74 8.27
C TYR A 73 1.52 2.81 7.21
N ILE A 74 0.83 3.94 7.33
CA ILE A 74 0.78 5.00 6.31
C ILE A 74 1.19 6.32 6.95
N GLY A 75 2.37 6.82 6.58
CA GLY A 75 2.82 8.17 6.94
C GLY A 75 2.28 9.18 5.93
N SER A 76 1.46 10.14 6.37
CA SER A 76 0.66 10.99 5.47
C SER A 76 1.28 12.37 5.17
N GLY A 77 2.52 12.64 5.59
CA GLY A 77 3.18 13.93 5.39
C GLY A 77 2.52 15.15 6.08
N GLY A 78 1.67 14.95 7.11
CA GLY A 78 1.05 16.08 7.83
C GLY A 78 -0.15 15.77 8.74
N ARG A 79 -0.68 14.55 8.72
CA ARG A 79 -1.83 14.12 9.55
C ARG A 79 -1.47 12.97 10.51
N GLY A 80 -0.18 12.70 10.67
CA GLY A 80 0.35 11.61 11.50
C GLY A 80 0.54 10.31 10.74
N ILE A 81 0.47 9.20 11.48
CA ILE A 81 0.63 7.83 10.97
C ILE A 81 -0.71 7.11 11.18
N PHE A 82 -1.23 6.54 10.09
CA PHE A 82 -2.42 5.69 10.10
C PHE A 82 -2.03 4.23 9.94
N TYR A 83 -2.95 3.31 10.20
CA TYR A 83 -2.82 1.92 9.80
C TYR A 83 -4.14 1.37 9.27
N GLY A 84 -4.06 0.33 8.44
CA GLY A 84 -5.21 -0.44 7.95
C GLY A 84 -4.91 -1.95 7.99
N ASN A 85 -5.96 -2.78 7.87
CA ASN A 85 -5.87 -4.24 7.73
C ASN A 85 -6.81 -4.72 6.60
#